data_AF-A0A1G3A2A7-F1
#
_entry.id   AF-A0A1G3A2A7-F1
#
_cell.length_a   1.000
_cell.length_b   1.000
_cell.length_c   1.000
_cell.angle_alpha   90.00
_cell.angle_beta   90.00
_cell.angle_gamma   90.00
#
_symmetry.space_group_name_H-M   'P 1'
#
loop_
_entity.id
_entity.type
_entity.pdbx_description
1 polymer ?
#
loop_
_entity_poly.entity_id
_entity_poly.type
_entity_poly.pdbx_seq_one_letter_code
_entity_poly.pdbx_strand_id
1 'polypeptide(L)'
;MITTTGNVNNQNILGRLSREGSQGAGEIAVVTSPGARTAAWAVKIKSHSSYNVYNVIAVVVGDAGSEPSEIGQQMQAVNLAEPFTQIGTLPTDTYAIMVRVGGKNVFYAEP
;
A
#
# COMPACT_ATOMS: atom_id res chain seq x y z
N MET A 1 3.03 -56.25 -15.97
CA MET A 1 4.11 -55.62 -15.18
C MET A 1 4.12 -54.14 -15.57
N ILE A 2 3.47 -53.28 -14.78
CA ILE A 2 3.29 -51.85 -15.10
C ILE A 2 4.26 -51.06 -14.21
N THR A 3 5.28 -50.48 -14.81
CA THR A 3 6.26 -49.64 -14.10
C THR A 3 5.96 -48.18 -14.40
N THR A 4 5.08 -47.57 -13.61
CA THR A 4 4.76 -46.13 -13.70
C THR A 4 5.63 -45.36 -12.69
N THR A 5 6.93 -45.24 -12.98
CA THR A 5 7.87 -44.47 -12.16
C THR A 5 8.01 -43.06 -12.76
N GLY A 6 6.99 -42.21 -12.57
CA GLY A 6 7.00 -40.86 -13.13
C GLY A 6 6.24 -39.76 -12.38
N ASN A 7 5.41 -40.11 -11.37
CA ASN A 7 4.54 -39.12 -10.71
C ASN A 7 4.79 -38.90 -9.22
N VAL A 8 5.57 -39.77 -8.55
CA VAL A 8 5.75 -39.69 -7.08
C VAL A 8 6.74 -38.59 -6.69
N ASN A 9 7.71 -38.29 -7.56
CA ASN A 9 8.80 -37.35 -7.22
C ASN A 9 8.35 -35.88 -7.22
N ASN A 10 7.46 -35.49 -8.15
CA ASN A 10 6.94 -34.11 -8.20
C ASN A 10 6.01 -33.79 -7.02
N GLN A 11 5.20 -34.77 -6.58
CA GLN A 11 4.33 -34.60 -5.42
C GLN A 11 5.13 -34.42 -4.12
N ASN A 12 6.30 -35.04 -4.02
CA ASN A 12 7.16 -34.94 -2.84
C ASN A 12 7.87 -33.58 -2.76
N ILE A 13 8.22 -32.96 -3.89
CA ILE A 13 8.80 -31.61 -3.93
C ILE A 13 7.76 -30.55 -3.52
N LEU A 14 6.53 -30.67 -4.02
CA LEU A 14 5.42 -29.77 -3.65
C LEU A 14 5.04 -29.89 -2.16
N GLY A 15 5.07 -31.11 -1.61
CA GLY A 15 4.76 -31.36 -0.20
C GLY A 15 5.81 -30.80 0.78
N ARG A 16 7.06 -30.64 0.34
CA ARG A 16 8.15 -30.04 1.12
C ARG A 16 8.10 -28.51 1.10
N LEU A 17 7.88 -27.92 -0.08
CA LEU A 17 7.67 -26.48 -0.25
C LEU A 17 6.48 -25.97 0.59
N SER A 18 5.43 -26.77 0.72
CA SER A 18 4.25 -26.42 1.52
C SER A 18 4.51 -26.36 3.03
N ARG A 19 5.58 -26.97 3.57
CA ARG A 19 5.86 -27.01 5.02
C ARG A 19 6.98 -26.10 5.47
N GLU A 20 7.81 -25.60 4.56
CA GLU A 20 8.93 -24.70 4.91
C GLU A 20 8.49 -23.23 5.12
N GLY A 21 7.26 -22.85 4.77
CA GLY A 21 6.74 -21.47 4.96
C GLY A 21 6.30 -21.09 6.38
N SER A 22 6.53 -21.94 7.39
CA SER A 22 6.03 -21.72 8.77
C SER A 22 7.09 -21.34 9.80
N GLN A 23 8.33 -21.07 9.40
CA GLN A 23 9.40 -20.69 10.34
C GLN A 23 10.18 -19.47 9.86
N GLY A 24 9.82 -18.30 10.37
CA GLY A 24 10.65 -17.10 10.33
C GLY A 24 9.95 -15.87 9.76
N ALA A 25 9.64 -14.91 10.64
CA ALA A 25 9.00 -13.61 10.37
C ALA A 25 7.58 -13.68 9.79
N GLY A 26 6.63 -12.99 10.43
CA GLY A 26 5.27 -12.87 9.90
C GLY A 26 5.32 -12.10 8.57
N GLU A 27 5.35 -12.82 7.46
CA GLU A 27 5.15 -12.24 6.13
C GLU A 27 3.69 -11.79 6.02
N ILE A 28 3.46 -10.48 5.98
CA ILE A 28 2.17 -9.93 5.59
C ILE A 28 2.10 -10.02 4.07
N ALA A 29 1.60 -11.13 3.56
CA ALA A 29 1.28 -11.27 2.15
C ALA A 29 -0.02 -10.52 1.84
N VAL A 30 0.07 -9.43 1.08
CA VAL A 30 -1.12 -8.75 0.53
C VAL A 30 -1.48 -9.43 -0.79
N VAL A 31 -2.51 -10.26 -0.78
CA VAL A 31 -3.05 -10.89 -1.99
C VAL A 31 -4.02 -9.92 -2.65
N THR A 32 -3.62 -9.30 -3.76
CA THR A 32 -4.53 -8.55 -4.63
C THR A 32 -5.14 -9.51 -5.64
N SER A 33 -6.41 -9.88 -5.44
CA SER A 33 -7.17 -10.56 -6.50
C SER A 33 -7.56 -9.53 -7.56
N PRO A 34 -7.86 -9.93 -8.82
CA PRO A 34 -8.38 -9.04 -9.86
C PRO A 34 -9.67 -8.25 -9.51
N GLY A 35 -10.24 -8.44 -8.31
CA GLY A 35 -11.31 -7.61 -7.74
C GLY A 35 -10.99 -6.97 -6.37
N ALA A 36 -9.98 -7.43 -5.64
CA ALA A 36 -9.52 -6.86 -4.37
C ALA A 36 -8.37 -5.88 -4.63
N ARG A 37 -8.73 -4.73 -5.22
CA ARG A 37 -7.84 -3.58 -5.29
C ARG A 37 -7.57 -3.10 -3.86
N THR A 38 -6.37 -3.31 -3.35
CA THR A 38 -5.79 -2.34 -2.40
C THR A 38 -5.77 -1.02 -3.17
N ALA A 39 -6.80 -0.20 -2.97
CA ALA A 39 -6.94 1.04 -3.71
C ALA A 39 -5.87 2.00 -3.20
N ALA A 40 -4.84 2.20 -4.03
CA ALA A 40 -3.94 3.31 -3.90
C ALA A 40 -4.55 4.50 -4.65
N TRP A 41 -4.50 5.68 -4.05
CA TRP A 41 -5.00 6.92 -4.65
C TRP A 41 -3.88 7.94 -4.72
N ALA A 42 -3.80 8.66 -5.83
CA ALA A 42 -3.05 9.91 -5.87
C ALA A 42 -3.80 10.94 -5.00
N VAL A 43 -3.08 11.61 -4.12
CA VAL A 43 -3.63 12.63 -3.23
C VAL A 43 -2.78 13.88 -3.26
N LYS A 44 -3.40 15.00 -2.91
CA LYS A 44 -2.74 16.29 -2.70
C LYS A 44 -2.87 16.70 -1.25
N ILE A 45 -1.77 17.15 -0.64
CA ILE A 45 -1.75 17.67 0.74
C ILE A 45 -2.43 19.04 0.77
N LYS A 46 -3.46 19.21 1.59
CA LYS A 46 -4.22 20.47 1.71
C LYS A 46 -3.84 21.26 2.94
N SER A 47 -3.63 20.58 4.05
CA SER A 47 -3.13 21.21 5.28
C SER A 47 -2.54 20.17 6.23
N HIS A 48 -1.82 20.67 7.21
CA HIS A 48 -1.54 19.93 8.43
C HIS A 48 -2.83 19.77 9.26
N SER A 49 -2.96 18.66 10.01
CA SER A 49 -4.05 18.43 10.95
C SER A 49 -3.54 18.29 12.39
N SER A 50 -2.71 17.27 12.68
CA SER A 50 -2.07 17.07 13.99
C SER A 50 -0.91 16.10 13.85
N TYR A 51 0.20 16.30 14.56
CA TYR A 51 1.36 15.40 14.50
C TYR A 51 1.80 15.09 13.05
N ASN A 52 1.93 13.84 12.64
CA ASN A 52 2.20 13.44 11.25
C ASN A 52 0.91 13.17 10.43
N VAL A 53 -0.22 13.76 10.82
CA VAL A 53 -1.52 13.61 10.13
C VAL A 53 -1.82 14.86 9.32
N TYR A 54 -2.19 14.64 8.06
CA TYR A 54 -2.51 15.67 7.09
C TYR A 54 -3.94 15.55 6.59
N ASN A 55 -4.55 16.68 6.29
CA ASN A 55 -5.74 16.72 5.46
C ASN A 55 -5.30 16.61 4.00
N VAL A 56 -5.81 15.60 3.30
CA VAL A 56 -5.49 15.29 1.91
C VAL A 56 -6.77 15.21 1.10
N ILE A 57 -6.69 15.45 -0.20
CA ILE A 57 -7.80 15.24 -1.14
C ILE A 57 -7.33 14.32 -2.26
N ALA A 58 -8.19 13.42 -2.71
CA ALA A 58 -7.91 12.60 -3.88
C ALA A 58 -7.80 13.47 -5.12
N VAL A 59 -6.88 13.12 -6.01
CA VAL A 59 -6.72 13.79 -7.30
C VAL A 59 -6.75 12.79 -8.46
N VAL A 60 -7.26 13.25 -9.59
CA VAL A 60 -7.17 12.53 -10.87
C VAL A 60 -6.08 13.17 -11.69
N VAL A 61 -5.05 12.38 -12.01
CA VAL A 61 -3.97 12.79 -12.92
C VAL A 61 -4.52 12.78 -14.35
N GLY A 62 -4.51 13.93 -14.99
CA GLY A 62 -4.94 14.10 -16.38
C GLY A 62 -3.81 13.87 -17.38
N ASP A 63 -3.91 14.51 -18.54
CA ASP A 63 -2.89 14.45 -19.59
C ASP A 63 -1.55 15.05 -19.14
N ALA A 64 -0.47 14.64 -19.79
CA ALA A 64 0.86 15.17 -19.52
C ALA A 64 0.90 16.70 -19.66
N GLY A 65 1.44 17.37 -18.63
CA GLY A 65 1.49 18.83 -18.57
C GLY A 65 0.22 19.51 -18.03
N SER A 66 -0.81 18.75 -17.65
CA SER A 66 -2.01 19.28 -16.99
C SER A 66 -1.91 19.15 -15.47
N GLU A 67 -2.50 20.09 -14.73
CA GLU A 67 -2.63 19.95 -13.29
C GLU A 67 -3.63 18.84 -12.92
N PRO A 68 -3.35 18.03 -11.87
CA PRO A 68 -4.32 17.07 -11.35
C PRO A 68 -5.60 17.74 -10.85
N SER A 69 -6.74 17.14 -11.14
CA SER A 69 -8.05 17.63 -10.67
C SER A 69 -8.41 17.04 -9.31
N GLU A 70 -8.83 17.88 -8.36
CA GLU A 70 -9.27 17.44 -7.03
C GLU A 70 -10.68 16.83 -7.08
N ILE A 71 -10.88 15.69 -6.42
CA ILE A 71 -12.15 14.97 -6.39
C ILE A 71 -12.58 14.56 -4.97
N GLY A 72 -13.89 14.58 -4.74
CA GLY A 72 -14.48 14.11 -3.48
C GLY A 72 -14.38 15.13 -2.36
N GLN A 73 -14.07 14.65 -1.15
CA GLN A 73 -13.95 15.45 0.06
C GLN A 73 -12.56 15.25 0.66
N GLN A 74 -12.09 16.21 1.45
CA GLN A 74 -10.86 16.05 2.21
C GLN A 74 -10.99 14.91 3.23
N MET A 75 -9.90 14.20 3.45
CA MET A 75 -9.79 13.13 4.43
C MET A 75 -8.43 13.19 5.11
N GLN A 76 -8.33 12.56 6.28
CA GLN A 76 -7.07 12.50 7.01
C GLN A 76 -6.24 11.30 6.57
N ALA A 77 -4.93 11.52 6.42
CA ALA A 77 -3.94 10.47 6.17
C ALA A 77 -2.68 10.70 6.98
N VAL A 78 -2.06 9.60 7.43
CA VAL A 78 -0.84 9.62 8.24
C VAL A 78 0.39 9.53 7.33
N ASN A 79 1.36 10.42 7.50
CA ASN A 79 2.66 10.32 6.84
C ASN A 79 3.58 9.40 7.64
N LEU A 80 4.00 8.30 7.03
CA LEU A 80 4.89 7.31 7.64
C LEU A 80 6.37 7.71 7.60
N ALA A 81 6.73 8.73 6.82
CA ALA A 81 8.11 9.23 6.75
C ALA A 81 8.47 10.15 7.94
N GLU A 82 7.47 10.64 8.68
CA GLU A 82 7.65 11.60 9.77
C GLU A 82 7.38 10.98 11.15
N PRO A 83 8.02 11.49 12.23
CA PRO A 83 7.77 11.01 13.58
C PRO A 83 6.32 11.23 14.02
N PHE A 84 5.72 10.20 14.64
CA PHE A 84 4.33 10.22 15.14
C PHE A 84 4.09 11.18 16.30
N THR A 85 5.15 11.70 16.92
CA THR A 85 5.09 12.58 18.09
C THR A 85 5.47 14.03 17.77
N GLN A 86 5.77 14.34 16.51
CA GLN A 86 6.13 15.69 16.07
C GLN A 86 5.11 16.25 15.08
N ILE A 87 5.04 17.57 15.00
CA ILE A 87 4.28 18.26 13.97
C ILE A 87 5.01 18.03 12.64
N GLY A 88 4.31 17.43 11.69
CA GLY A 88 4.80 17.20 10.34
C GLY A 88 5.08 18.52 9.61
N THR A 89 6.06 18.45 8.71
CA THR A 89 6.67 19.56 7.99
C THR A 89 6.45 19.48 6.48
N LEU A 90 5.73 18.48 5.99
CA LEU A 90 5.46 18.30 4.57
C LEU A 90 4.69 19.52 4.02
N PRO A 91 5.17 20.17 2.94
CA PRO A 91 4.52 21.33 2.36
C PRO A 91 3.10 21.03 1.85
N THR A 92 2.23 22.03 1.90
CA THR A 92 0.94 21.99 1.19
C THR A 92 1.18 21.90 -0.32
N ASP A 93 0.17 21.38 -1.02
CA ASP A 93 0.20 21.14 -2.46
C ASP A 93 1.19 20.05 -2.93
N THR A 94 1.90 19.39 -2.01
CA THR A 94 2.64 18.16 -2.29
C THR A 94 1.70 17.05 -2.75
N TYR A 95 2.12 16.29 -3.76
CA TYR A 95 1.39 15.10 -4.22
C TYR A 95 2.02 13.84 -3.62
N ALA A 96 1.17 12.90 -3.20
CA ALA A 96 1.59 11.62 -2.63
C ALA A 96 0.68 10.48 -3.09
N ILE A 97 1.13 9.24 -2.86
CA ILE A 97 0.30 8.05 -3.00
C ILE A 97 -0.20 7.64 -1.62
N MET A 98 -1.53 7.61 -1.46
CA MET A 98 -2.20 7.14 -0.26
C MET A 98 -2.70 5.71 -0.45
N VAL A 99 -2.49 4.87 0.55
CA VAL A 99 -3.01 3.50 0.61
C VAL A 99 -3.79 3.29 1.90
N ARG A 100 -4.62 2.25 1.95
CA ARG A 100 -5.35 1.87 3.16
C ARG A 100 -4.71 0.65 3.82
N VAL A 101 -4.21 0.83 5.04
CA VAL A 101 -3.55 -0.22 5.84
C VAL A 101 -4.28 -0.34 7.17
N GLY A 102 -4.78 -1.54 7.50
CA GLY A 102 -5.50 -1.77 8.77
C GLY A 102 -6.70 -0.82 8.98
N GLY A 103 -7.36 -0.40 7.89
CA GLY A 103 -8.48 0.54 7.93
C GLY A 103 -8.09 2.03 7.99
N LYS A 104 -6.81 2.36 8.15
CA LYS A 104 -6.27 3.74 8.20
C LYS A 104 -5.74 4.18 6.83
N ASN A 105 -5.89 5.46 6.52
CA ASN A 105 -5.25 6.09 5.37
C ASN A 105 -3.80 6.43 5.75
N VAL A 106 -2.86 5.96 4.95
CA VAL A 106 -1.43 6.21 5.16
C VAL A 106 -0.75 6.54 3.84
N PHE A 107 0.31 7.32 3.90
CA PHE A 107 1.19 7.60 2.77
C PHE A 107 2.64 7.73 3.27
N TYR A 108 3.58 7.78 2.35
CA TYR A 108 4.99 8.04 2.63
C TYR A 108 5.46 9.18 1.73
N ALA A 109 5.91 10.28 2.33
CA ALA A 109 6.56 11.38 1.61
C ALA A 109 7.52 12.11 2.56
N GLU A 110 8.79 12.20 2.16
CA GLU A 110 9.78 12.99 2.89
C GLU A 110 9.54 14.50 2.63
N PRO A 111 9.76 15.37 3.63
CA PRO A 111 9.64 16.82 3.48
C PRO A 111 10.56 17.45 2.44
#